data_AF-A0A5C8FDW1-F1
#
_entry.id   AF-A0A5C8FDW1-F1
#
_cell.length_a   1.000
_cell.length_b   1.000
_cell.length_c   1.000
_cell.angle_alpha   90.00
_cell.angle_beta   90.00
_cell.angle_gamma   90.00
#
_symmetry.space_group_name_H-M   'P 1'
#
loop_
_entity.id
_entity.type
_entity.pdbx_description
1 polymer ?
#
loop_
_entity_poly.entity_id
_entity_poly.type
_entity_poly.pdbx_seq_one_letter_code
_entity_poly.pdbx_strand_id
1 'polypeptide(L)'
;MKIKKNDNNTKALKTISNANKKAVIILISSFAFIIILVAFILYYFLYSKIDSAIKNDEELYFSILFIDEKEEPYGAYVGVLSSLHNRIGLIGLPRNAALWKNKKDDSIPLKELYKEGGDSAVFNAIENTVNKKITYKITLDNNSISDIIDLIGGVKMYVEEPIHYVENNSIYNINFDIGEWIFQGNKVVSYLHYITMKQYEDIETLYRLEDVIINLMISFIQSPELKSMIVRKDMRNAIYSKIKSNLRPPDIKAILKIISNSNEKSLIVQNIDGRVDDNGIINPLLGGSAFVKQMEDLSLYVGLKTERSELNNEDVSLIILNGTDVSGLADRINIRMRYRGFAAGEYGNFPAKVYNSIILIRNGEIEKSFMVANECRISRIYAKTDRRLLNNAVLILGYDYYEIQ
;
A
#
# COMPACT_ATOMS: atom_id res chain seq x y z
N MET A 1 52.11 58.97 -60.17
CA MET A 1 52.27 58.06 -59.00
C MET A 1 50.88 57.77 -58.43
N LYS A 2 50.20 56.70 -58.86
CA LYS A 2 48.85 56.32 -58.38
C LYS A 2 48.99 55.38 -57.18
N ILE A 3 48.55 55.85 -56.02
CA ILE A 3 48.59 55.09 -54.75
C ILE A 3 47.54 53.97 -54.83
N LYS A 4 47.98 52.72 -55.05
CA LYS A 4 47.20 51.51 -54.77
C LYS A 4 47.06 51.38 -53.25
N LYS A 5 46.03 51.99 -52.67
CA LYS A 5 45.61 51.71 -51.29
C LYS A 5 44.25 51.01 -51.31
N ASN A 6 44.15 49.95 -50.52
CA ASN A 6 42.97 49.54 -49.75
C ASN A 6 41.96 48.49 -50.28
N ASP A 7 42.26 47.66 -51.28
CA ASP A 7 41.32 46.57 -51.67
C ASP A 7 41.49 45.26 -50.87
N ASN A 8 42.70 44.96 -50.40
CA ASN A 8 42.97 43.80 -49.55
C ASN A 8 42.49 44.02 -48.10
N ASN A 9 42.53 45.26 -47.62
CA ASN A 9 42.05 45.62 -46.27
C ASN A 9 40.52 45.53 -46.16
N THR A 10 39.78 45.96 -47.19
CA THR A 10 38.30 45.87 -47.21
C THR A 10 37.80 44.43 -47.34
N LYS A 11 38.50 43.58 -48.11
CA LYS A 11 38.23 42.13 -48.11
C LYS A 11 38.52 41.49 -46.75
N ALA A 12 39.68 41.76 -46.15
CA ALA A 12 40.03 41.24 -44.82
C ALA A 12 39.03 41.66 -43.73
N LEU A 13 38.62 42.94 -43.72
CA LEU A 13 37.60 43.47 -42.80
C LEU A 13 36.22 42.80 -42.98
N LYS A 14 35.80 42.52 -44.22
CA LYS A 14 34.55 41.77 -44.49
C LYS A 14 34.62 40.32 -44.02
N THR A 15 35.78 39.66 -44.18
CA THR A 15 35.98 38.28 -43.72
C THR A 15 35.94 38.19 -42.19
N ILE A 16 36.58 39.13 -41.48
CA ILE A 16 36.54 39.23 -40.02
C ILE A 16 35.12 39.52 -39.51
N SER A 17 34.37 40.42 -40.17
CA SER A 17 32.98 40.72 -39.84
C SER A 17 32.06 39.50 -40.00
N ASN A 18 32.23 38.71 -41.07
CA ASN A 18 31.47 37.48 -41.29
C ASN A 18 31.84 36.37 -40.30
N ALA A 19 33.12 36.25 -39.92
CA ALA A 19 33.55 35.32 -38.88
C ALA A 19 32.94 35.69 -37.51
N ASN A 20 32.92 36.98 -37.16
CA ASN A 20 32.28 37.47 -35.94
C ASN A 20 30.76 37.23 -35.95
N LYS A 21 30.08 37.45 -37.09
CA LYS A 21 28.65 37.11 -37.22
C LYS A 21 28.38 35.61 -37.02
N LYS A 22 29.20 34.74 -37.62
CA LYS A 22 29.09 33.28 -37.41
C LYS A 22 29.34 32.89 -35.96
N ALA A 23 30.35 33.48 -35.31
CA ALA A 23 30.64 33.23 -33.91
C ALA A 23 29.48 33.66 -32.99
N VAL A 24 28.88 34.83 -33.26
CA VAL A 24 27.69 35.32 -32.53
C VAL A 24 26.48 34.41 -32.74
N ILE A 25 26.23 33.95 -33.98
CA ILE A 25 25.13 33.01 -34.27
C ILE A 25 25.34 31.68 -33.53
N ILE A 26 26.57 31.14 -33.52
CA ILE A 26 26.91 29.92 -32.79
C ILE A 26 26.65 30.12 -31.29
N LEU A 27 27.13 31.22 -30.71
CA LEU A 27 26.89 31.56 -29.30
C LEU A 27 25.40 31.62 -28.95
N ILE A 28 24.59 32.30 -29.77
CA ILE A 28 23.14 32.40 -29.58
C ILE A 28 22.48 31.01 -29.69
N SER A 29 22.87 30.21 -30.68
CA SER A 29 22.33 28.86 -30.87
C SER A 29 22.68 27.92 -29.71
N SER A 30 23.90 27.98 -29.20
CA SER A 30 24.34 27.22 -28.02
C SER A 30 23.58 27.66 -26.77
N PHE A 31 23.36 28.96 -26.59
CA PHE A 31 22.58 29.48 -25.46
C PHE A 31 21.11 29.05 -25.54
N ALA A 32 20.49 29.12 -26.71
CA ALA A 32 19.14 28.63 -26.95
C ALA A 32 19.03 27.11 -26.70
N PHE A 33 20.03 26.33 -27.15
CA PHE A 33 20.08 24.89 -26.89
C PHE A 33 20.18 24.60 -25.40
N ILE A 34 21.01 25.34 -24.64
CA ILE A 34 21.12 25.20 -23.18
C ILE A 34 19.77 25.53 -22.52
N ILE A 35 19.09 26.60 -22.93
CA ILE A 35 17.77 26.94 -22.39
C ILE A 35 16.77 25.82 -22.65
N ILE A 36 16.72 25.28 -23.87
CA ILE A 36 15.82 24.18 -24.22
C ILE A 36 16.17 22.93 -23.41
N LEU A 37 17.46 22.62 -23.26
CA LEU A 37 17.92 21.49 -22.46
C LEU A 37 17.54 21.66 -20.98
N VAL A 38 17.75 22.85 -20.40
CA VAL A 38 17.37 23.17 -19.02
C VAL A 38 15.84 23.12 -18.87
N ALA A 39 15.08 23.67 -19.82
CA ALA A 39 13.63 23.60 -19.81
C ALA A 39 13.12 22.15 -19.94
N PHE A 40 13.76 21.32 -20.76
CA PHE A 40 13.45 19.90 -20.91
C PHE A 40 13.78 19.12 -19.63
N ILE A 41 14.94 19.39 -19.03
CA ILE A 41 15.34 18.83 -17.73
C ILE A 41 14.32 19.25 -16.66
N LEU A 42 14.01 20.54 -16.55
CA LEU A 42 13.01 21.07 -15.60
C LEU A 42 11.64 20.45 -15.83
N TYR A 43 11.19 20.36 -17.08
CA TYR A 43 9.94 19.68 -17.44
C TYR A 43 9.98 18.22 -16.96
N TYR A 44 11.02 17.48 -17.27
CA TYR A 44 11.18 16.08 -16.85
C TYR A 44 11.21 15.93 -15.32
N PHE A 45 11.84 16.85 -14.60
CA PHE A 45 11.90 16.84 -13.13
C PHE A 45 10.59 17.25 -12.45
N LEU A 46 9.79 18.12 -13.09
CA LEU A 46 8.51 18.59 -12.58
C LEU A 46 7.33 17.71 -13.00
N TYR A 47 7.49 16.91 -14.07
CA TYR A 47 6.45 16.05 -14.62
C TYR A 47 6.25 14.81 -13.75
N SER A 48 5.09 14.67 -13.10
CA SER A 48 4.66 13.41 -12.49
C SER A 48 3.91 12.53 -13.49
N LYS A 49 4.24 11.23 -13.54
CA LYS A 49 3.43 10.27 -14.31
C LYS A 49 2.04 10.12 -13.68
N ILE A 50 1.94 10.26 -12.35
CA ILE A 50 0.67 10.25 -11.61
C ILE A 50 -0.21 11.43 -12.04
N ASP A 51 0.34 12.64 -12.10
CA ASP A 51 -0.41 13.83 -12.55
C ASP A 51 -0.87 13.73 -14.02
N SER A 52 -0.14 12.97 -14.83
CA SER A 52 -0.47 12.76 -16.24
C SER A 52 -1.54 11.68 -16.41
N ALA A 53 -1.45 10.61 -15.61
CA ALA A 53 -2.45 9.57 -15.51
C ALA A 53 -3.81 10.14 -15.06
N ILE A 54 -3.84 11.17 -14.19
CA ILE A 54 -5.08 11.90 -13.84
C ILE A 54 -5.75 12.50 -15.09
N LYS A 55 -4.98 13.09 -16.01
CA LYS A 55 -5.54 13.76 -17.20
C LYS A 55 -6.12 12.77 -18.21
N ASN A 56 -5.55 11.58 -18.26
CA ASN A 56 -5.90 10.55 -19.25
C ASN A 56 -6.85 9.48 -18.69
N ASP A 57 -7.22 9.57 -17.39
CA ASP A 57 -7.95 8.53 -16.68
C ASP A 57 -7.30 7.13 -16.81
N GLU A 58 -5.97 7.11 -16.64
CA GLU A 58 -5.16 5.90 -16.71
C GLU A 58 -4.81 5.40 -15.31
N GLU A 59 -4.90 4.09 -15.10
CA GLU A 59 -4.39 3.45 -13.90
C GLU A 59 -2.87 3.26 -13.97
N LEU A 60 -2.21 3.42 -12.82
CA LEU A 60 -0.78 3.16 -12.69
C LEU A 60 -0.53 1.94 -11.82
N TYR A 61 0.25 1.00 -12.33
CA TYR A 61 0.67 -0.18 -11.59
C TYR A 61 1.96 0.09 -10.84
N PHE A 62 2.05 -0.45 -9.63
CA PHE A 62 3.24 -0.36 -8.77
C PHE A 62 3.47 -1.67 -8.03
N SER A 63 4.66 -1.82 -7.44
CA SER A 63 4.95 -2.93 -6.54
C SER A 63 5.77 -2.45 -5.36
N ILE A 64 5.48 -3.02 -4.19
CA ILE A 64 6.17 -2.79 -2.93
C ILE A 64 6.75 -4.11 -2.45
N LEU A 65 8.05 -4.16 -2.20
CA LEU A 65 8.75 -5.29 -1.62
C LEU A 65 9.13 -4.94 -0.17
N PHE A 66 8.83 -5.84 0.76
CA PHE A 66 9.15 -5.68 2.18
C PHE A 66 10.25 -6.68 2.55
N ILE A 67 11.35 -6.17 3.12
CA ILE A 67 12.52 -6.97 3.48
C ILE A 67 12.89 -6.78 4.95
N ASP A 68 13.38 -7.83 5.57
CA ASP A 68 13.93 -7.79 6.91
C ASP A 68 15.40 -7.32 6.92
N GLU A 69 15.99 -7.23 8.11
CA GLU A 69 17.38 -6.85 8.36
C GLU A 69 18.41 -7.90 7.91
N LYS A 70 17.97 -9.13 7.65
CA LYS A 70 18.80 -10.24 7.14
C LYS A 70 18.73 -10.32 5.62
N GLU A 71 18.09 -9.35 4.96
CA GLU A 71 17.80 -9.34 3.53
C GLU A 71 16.90 -10.52 3.10
N GLU A 72 16.00 -10.96 3.97
CA GLU A 72 14.93 -11.89 3.60
C GLU A 72 13.62 -11.13 3.33
N PRO A 73 12.89 -11.45 2.24
CA PRO A 73 11.59 -10.85 2.03
C PRO A 73 10.55 -11.32 3.06
N TYR A 74 9.83 -10.38 3.67
CA TYR A 74 8.54 -10.68 4.31
C TYR A 74 7.50 -11.06 3.26
N GLY A 75 7.56 -10.42 2.10
CA GLY A 75 6.60 -10.55 1.02
C GLY A 75 6.59 -9.30 0.16
N ALA A 76 5.66 -9.25 -0.79
CA ALA A 76 5.44 -8.10 -1.64
C ALA A 76 3.96 -7.79 -1.80
N TYR A 77 3.68 -6.61 -2.32
CA TYR A 77 2.38 -6.27 -2.89
C TYR A 77 2.59 -5.82 -4.33
N VAL A 78 1.71 -6.26 -5.22
CA VAL A 78 1.50 -5.61 -6.52
C VAL A 78 0.22 -4.80 -6.42
N GLY A 79 0.23 -3.60 -6.97
CA GLY A 79 -0.88 -2.68 -6.78
C GLY A 79 -1.21 -1.86 -8.01
N VAL A 80 -2.38 -1.25 -7.95
CA VAL A 80 -2.92 -0.33 -8.94
C VAL A 80 -3.44 0.92 -8.24
N LEU A 81 -3.16 2.07 -8.85
CA LEU A 81 -3.52 3.38 -8.34
C LEU A 81 -4.44 4.08 -9.34
N SER A 82 -5.64 4.47 -8.90
CA SER A 82 -6.46 5.47 -9.59
C SER A 82 -6.33 6.81 -8.88
N SER A 83 -5.56 7.68 -9.51
CA SER A 83 -5.33 9.04 -9.04
C SER A 83 -6.57 9.92 -9.17
N LEU A 84 -7.44 9.64 -10.14
CA LEU A 84 -8.70 10.35 -10.35
C LEU A 84 -9.69 10.07 -9.20
N HIS A 85 -9.75 8.81 -8.75
CA HIS A 85 -10.72 8.37 -7.74
C HIS A 85 -10.16 8.28 -6.32
N ASN A 86 -8.88 8.59 -6.11
CA ASN A 86 -8.16 8.39 -4.85
C ASN A 86 -8.31 6.95 -4.32
N ARG A 87 -8.14 5.96 -5.21
CA ARG A 87 -8.26 4.53 -4.89
C ARG A 87 -6.96 3.78 -5.13
N ILE A 88 -6.68 2.85 -4.24
CA ILE A 88 -5.52 1.97 -4.23
C ILE A 88 -6.02 0.54 -4.12
N GLY A 89 -5.64 -0.29 -5.08
CA GLY A 89 -5.83 -1.74 -5.01
C GLY A 89 -4.49 -2.42 -4.77
N LEU A 90 -4.45 -3.38 -3.86
CA LEU A 90 -3.28 -4.18 -3.53
C LEU A 90 -3.61 -5.67 -3.61
N ILE A 91 -2.69 -6.45 -4.18
CA ILE A 91 -2.68 -7.91 -4.11
C ILE A 91 -1.40 -8.32 -3.37
N GLY A 92 -1.57 -8.91 -2.19
CA GLY A 92 -0.51 -9.43 -1.34
C GLY A 92 0.10 -10.71 -1.88
N LEU A 93 1.42 -10.76 -1.88
CA LEU A 93 2.27 -11.85 -2.34
C LEU A 93 3.11 -12.31 -1.16
N PRO A 94 2.78 -13.44 -0.52
CA PRO A 94 3.66 -13.96 0.53
C PRO A 94 4.98 -14.43 -0.08
N ARG A 95 6.02 -14.57 0.74
CA ARG A 95 7.37 -14.88 0.25
C ARG A 95 7.52 -16.25 -0.44
N ASN A 96 6.55 -17.15 -0.26
CA ASN A 96 6.41 -18.44 -0.95
C ASN A 96 5.47 -18.39 -2.19
N ALA A 97 5.01 -17.21 -2.62
CA ALA A 97 4.24 -17.10 -3.86
C ALA A 97 5.11 -17.41 -5.08
N ALA A 98 4.64 -18.30 -5.94
CA ALA A 98 5.33 -18.68 -7.17
C ALA A 98 5.11 -17.61 -8.24
N LEU A 99 6.20 -17.11 -8.80
CA LEU A 99 6.22 -16.06 -9.82
C LEU A 99 7.06 -16.50 -11.03
N TRP A 100 6.75 -15.97 -12.21
CA TRP A 100 7.44 -16.31 -13.44
C TRP A 100 8.48 -15.27 -13.82
N LYS A 101 9.74 -15.68 -13.96
CA LYS A 101 10.74 -14.87 -14.69
C LYS A 101 10.40 -14.78 -16.16
N ASN A 102 9.89 -15.87 -16.74
CA ASN A 102 9.38 -15.95 -18.09
C ASN A 102 8.20 -16.93 -18.06
N LYS A 103 7.12 -16.62 -18.78
CA LYS A 103 5.90 -17.46 -18.81
C LYS A 103 6.11 -18.85 -19.42
N LYS A 104 7.25 -19.08 -20.09
CA LYS A 104 7.64 -20.38 -20.66
C LYS A 104 8.42 -21.27 -19.69
N ASP A 105 8.95 -20.70 -18.62
CA ASP A 105 9.77 -21.41 -17.64
C ASP A 105 8.91 -21.79 -16.41
N ASP A 106 9.47 -22.63 -15.54
CA ASP A 106 8.85 -22.95 -14.26
C ASP A 106 8.79 -21.71 -13.37
N SER A 107 7.73 -21.61 -12.56
CA SER A 107 7.58 -20.56 -11.58
C SER A 107 8.52 -20.77 -10.39
N ILE A 108 9.02 -19.67 -9.84
CA ILE A 108 10.00 -19.65 -8.73
C ILE A 108 9.37 -18.88 -7.56
N PRO A 109 9.48 -19.37 -6.31
CA PRO A 109 9.02 -18.63 -5.14
C PRO A 109 9.69 -17.26 -5.02
N LEU A 110 8.94 -16.25 -4.57
CA LEU A 110 9.42 -14.88 -4.39
C LEU A 110 10.74 -14.81 -3.59
N LYS A 111 10.85 -15.55 -2.49
CA LYS A 111 12.06 -15.60 -1.66
C LYS A 111 13.29 -16.10 -2.43
N GLU A 112 13.13 -17.07 -3.32
CA GLU A 112 14.23 -17.63 -4.11
C GLU A 112 14.62 -16.66 -5.24
N LEU A 113 13.65 -16.00 -5.86
CA LEU A 113 13.92 -14.91 -6.82
C LEU A 113 14.74 -13.78 -6.20
N TYR A 114 14.43 -13.43 -4.95
CA TYR A 114 15.19 -12.42 -4.24
C TYR A 114 16.63 -12.87 -3.96
N LYS A 115 16.85 -14.12 -3.51
CA LYS A 115 18.20 -14.65 -3.31
C LYS A 115 19.04 -14.64 -4.59
N GLU A 116 18.42 -14.87 -5.74
CA GLU A 116 19.12 -14.94 -7.03
C GLU A 116 19.48 -13.57 -7.62
N GLY A 117 18.70 -12.53 -7.37
CA GLY A 117 18.90 -11.23 -8.04
C GLY A 117 18.30 -10.01 -7.36
N GLY A 118 17.99 -10.12 -6.06
CA GLY A 118 17.46 -9.06 -5.21
C GLY A 118 16.14 -8.46 -5.72
N ASP A 119 15.92 -7.20 -5.38
CA ASP A 119 14.75 -6.39 -5.75
C ASP A 119 14.39 -6.52 -7.24
N SER A 120 15.41 -6.46 -8.12
CA SER A 120 15.20 -6.42 -9.57
C SER A 120 14.62 -7.73 -10.11
N ALA A 121 15.10 -8.87 -9.60
CA ALA A 121 14.58 -10.17 -9.99
C ALA A 121 13.11 -10.34 -9.56
N VAL A 122 12.79 -9.94 -8.32
CA VAL A 122 11.40 -9.99 -7.81
C VAL A 122 10.48 -9.09 -8.61
N PHE A 123 10.83 -7.81 -8.80
CA PHE A 123 9.96 -6.88 -9.54
C PHE A 123 9.74 -7.28 -10.99
N ASN A 124 10.76 -7.83 -11.66
CA ASN A 124 10.62 -8.32 -13.04
C ASN A 124 9.73 -9.57 -13.09
N ALA A 125 9.86 -10.49 -12.13
CA ALA A 125 8.99 -11.65 -12.04
C ALA A 125 7.54 -11.27 -11.73
N ILE A 126 7.30 -10.28 -10.87
CA ILE A 126 5.95 -9.74 -10.63
C ILE A 126 5.37 -9.18 -11.92
N GLU A 127 6.09 -8.28 -12.61
CA GLU A 127 5.67 -7.66 -13.89
C GLU A 127 5.29 -8.71 -14.94
N ASN A 128 6.13 -9.74 -15.11
CA ASN A 128 5.88 -10.84 -16.03
C ASN A 128 4.69 -11.71 -15.59
N THR A 129 4.53 -11.93 -14.29
CA THR A 129 3.46 -12.76 -13.75
C THR A 129 2.09 -12.13 -13.96
N VAL A 130 1.93 -10.84 -13.64
CA VAL A 130 0.67 -10.10 -13.81
C VAL A 130 0.45 -9.58 -15.23
N ASN A 131 1.48 -9.64 -16.08
CA ASN A 131 1.45 -9.13 -17.45
C ASN A 131 1.02 -7.65 -17.53
N LYS A 132 1.52 -6.83 -16.59
CA LYS A 132 1.31 -5.38 -16.52
C LYS A 132 2.64 -4.70 -16.25
N LYS A 133 2.91 -3.62 -16.96
CA LYS A 133 4.12 -2.82 -16.77
C LYS A 133 4.08 -2.10 -15.43
N ILE A 134 5.01 -2.43 -14.53
CA ILE A 134 5.09 -1.84 -13.19
C ILE A 134 5.81 -0.49 -13.30
N THR A 135 5.08 0.58 -13.05
CA THR A 135 5.59 1.96 -13.16
C THR A 135 6.48 2.33 -11.98
N TYR A 136 6.08 1.95 -10.77
CA TYR A 136 6.81 2.25 -9.54
C TYR A 136 7.21 0.98 -8.81
N LYS A 137 8.48 0.93 -8.40
CA LYS A 137 9.11 -0.20 -7.70
C LYS A 137 9.67 0.34 -6.40
N ILE A 138 9.14 -0.13 -5.28
CA ILE A 138 9.39 0.40 -3.94
C ILE A 138 9.89 -0.74 -3.06
N THR A 139 11.01 -0.55 -2.38
CA THR A 139 11.51 -1.50 -1.39
C THR A 139 11.53 -0.83 -0.02
N LEU A 140 10.97 -1.49 0.99
CA LEU A 140 10.93 -1.03 2.38
C LEU A 140 11.62 -2.08 3.25
N ASP A 141 12.69 -1.67 3.92
CA ASP A 141 13.34 -2.46 4.97
C ASP A 141 12.78 -2.10 6.35
N ASN A 142 13.24 -2.81 7.39
CA ASN A 142 12.82 -2.55 8.77
C ASN A 142 13.05 -1.11 9.24
N ASN A 143 14.13 -0.47 8.81
CA ASN A 143 14.40 0.93 9.15
C ASN A 143 13.40 1.86 8.46
N SER A 144 13.13 1.62 7.18
CA SER A 144 12.15 2.36 6.39
C SER A 144 10.76 2.27 7.01
N ILE A 145 10.33 1.06 7.36
CA ILE A 145 9.05 0.79 8.01
C ILE A 145 8.99 1.51 9.36
N SER A 146 10.01 1.31 10.21
CA SER A 146 10.05 1.91 11.54
C SER A 146 9.99 3.44 11.49
N ASP A 147 10.86 4.05 10.68
CA ASP A 147 10.96 5.50 10.57
C ASP A 147 9.68 6.13 10.02
N ILE A 148 9.06 5.52 8.99
CA ILE A 148 7.81 6.03 8.42
C ILE A 148 6.68 5.97 9.45
N ILE A 149 6.61 4.90 10.24
CA ILE A 149 5.59 4.71 11.27
C ILE A 149 5.79 5.70 12.42
N ASP A 150 7.02 5.95 12.83
CA ASP A 150 7.32 6.94 13.87
C ASP A 150 7.00 8.36 13.40
N LEU A 151 7.28 8.69 12.13
CA LEU A 151 6.94 9.99 11.54
C LEU A 151 5.44 10.30 11.57
N ILE A 152 4.58 9.29 11.46
CA ILE A 152 3.12 9.46 11.49
C ILE A 152 2.50 9.28 12.88
N GLY A 153 3.33 9.03 13.90
CA GLY A 153 2.90 8.92 15.31
C GLY A 153 2.50 7.52 15.75
N GLY A 154 2.88 6.48 15.01
CA GLY A 154 2.55 5.08 15.28
C GLY A 154 1.27 4.60 14.61
N VAL A 155 0.99 3.30 14.76
CA VAL A 155 -0.22 2.63 14.22
C VAL A 155 -1.10 2.18 15.36
N LYS A 156 -2.39 2.52 15.33
CA LYS A 156 -3.36 1.98 16.28
C LYS A 156 -3.70 0.54 15.92
N MET A 157 -3.52 -0.37 16.86
CA MET A 157 -3.73 -1.80 16.70
C MET A 157 -4.61 -2.31 17.83
N TYR A 158 -5.39 -3.36 17.57
CA TYR A 158 -6.10 -4.09 18.62
C TYR A 158 -5.52 -5.47 18.81
N VAL A 159 -5.17 -5.80 20.05
CA VAL A 159 -4.63 -7.09 20.46
C VAL A 159 -5.77 -7.91 21.05
N GLU A 160 -6.15 -9.00 20.39
CA GLU A 160 -7.28 -9.86 20.81
C GLU A 160 -6.91 -10.89 21.86
N GLU A 161 -5.63 -11.29 21.90
CA GLU A 161 -5.08 -12.28 22.81
C GLU A 161 -3.74 -11.77 23.33
N PRO A 162 -3.37 -12.02 24.60
CA PRO A 162 -2.12 -11.55 25.16
C PRO A 162 -0.93 -12.05 24.33
N ILE A 163 -0.04 -11.12 23.98
CA ILE A 163 1.18 -11.42 23.25
C ILE A 163 2.33 -11.36 24.25
N HIS A 164 3.03 -12.47 24.42
CA HIS A 164 4.30 -12.54 25.13
C HIS A 164 5.33 -13.16 24.19
N TYR A 165 6.08 -12.31 23.49
CA TYR A 165 7.10 -12.75 22.56
C TYR A 165 8.44 -12.14 22.95
N VAL A 166 9.37 -13.00 23.32
CA VAL A 166 10.74 -12.64 23.67
C VAL A 166 11.66 -13.54 22.86
N GLU A 167 12.53 -12.92 22.07
CA GLU A 167 13.56 -13.63 21.33
C GLU A 167 14.94 -13.19 21.85
N ASN A 168 15.72 -14.17 22.31
CA ASN A 168 17.02 -13.91 22.92
C ASN A 168 17.97 -13.24 21.91
N ASN A 169 18.64 -12.17 22.33
CA ASN A 169 19.52 -11.34 21.49
C ASN A 169 18.84 -10.73 20.25
N SER A 170 17.52 -10.56 20.29
CA SER A 170 16.74 -9.95 19.21
C SER A 170 16.07 -8.66 19.68
N ILE A 171 15.82 -7.77 18.72
CA ILE A 171 15.06 -6.53 18.94
C ILE A 171 13.54 -6.76 18.93
N TYR A 172 13.07 -7.99 18.66
CA TYR A 172 11.65 -8.30 18.42
C TYR A 172 10.78 -8.54 19.65
N ASN A 173 11.22 -8.05 20.82
CA ASN A 173 10.50 -8.32 22.05
C ASN A 173 9.21 -7.48 22.12
N ILE A 174 8.06 -8.14 22.22
CA ILE A 174 6.76 -7.51 22.42
C ILE A 174 5.98 -8.17 23.54
N ASN A 175 5.36 -7.34 24.35
CA ASN A 175 4.49 -7.74 25.44
C ASN A 175 3.25 -6.85 25.44
N PHE A 176 2.09 -7.45 25.18
CA PHE A 176 0.81 -6.74 25.11
C PHE A 176 -0.29 -7.56 25.77
N ASP A 177 -1.07 -6.91 26.62
CA ASP A 177 -2.37 -7.44 27.05
C ASP A 177 -3.44 -7.21 25.98
N ILE A 178 -4.60 -7.83 26.15
CA ILE A 178 -5.76 -7.61 25.29
C ILE A 178 -6.18 -6.14 25.35
N GLY A 179 -6.38 -5.51 24.20
CA GLY A 179 -6.86 -4.13 24.12
C GLY A 179 -6.29 -3.31 22.96
N GLU A 180 -6.55 -2.01 23.01
CA GLU A 180 -6.02 -1.03 22.06
C GLU A 180 -4.60 -0.63 22.44
N TRP A 181 -3.72 -0.61 21.44
CA TRP A 181 -2.32 -0.20 21.58
C TRP A 181 -1.90 0.69 20.42
N ILE A 182 -0.94 1.57 20.67
CA ILE A 182 -0.23 2.30 19.61
C ILE A 182 1.12 1.62 19.41
N PHE A 183 1.32 1.05 18.24
CA PHE A 183 2.59 0.44 17.85
C PHE A 183 3.47 1.49 17.18
N GLN A 184 4.56 1.84 17.85
CA GLN A 184 5.67 2.60 17.26
C GLN A 184 6.46 1.71 16.29
N GLY A 185 7.36 2.30 15.52
CA GLY A 185 8.07 1.63 14.43
C GLY A 185 8.73 0.32 14.82
N ASN A 186 9.48 0.31 15.93
CA ASN A 186 10.12 -0.91 16.45
C ASN A 186 9.13 -2.02 16.84
N LYS A 187 7.98 -1.66 17.42
CA LYS A 187 6.91 -2.59 17.80
C LYS A 187 6.23 -3.16 16.57
N VAL A 188 6.08 -2.37 15.50
CA VAL A 188 5.56 -2.88 14.23
C VAL A 188 6.52 -3.88 13.62
N VAL A 189 7.82 -3.57 13.54
CA VAL A 189 8.83 -4.52 13.05
C VAL A 189 8.82 -5.82 13.87
N SER A 190 8.69 -5.72 15.19
CA SER A 190 8.56 -6.88 16.07
C SER A 190 7.27 -7.68 15.82
N TYR A 191 6.16 -6.98 15.57
CA TYR A 191 4.87 -7.59 15.25
C TYR A 191 4.89 -8.37 13.94
N LEU A 192 5.68 -7.94 12.94
CA LEU A 192 5.87 -8.64 11.67
C LEU A 192 6.64 -9.97 11.82
N HIS A 193 7.53 -10.05 12.81
CA HIS A 193 8.31 -11.27 13.12
C HIS A 193 7.60 -12.24 14.06
N TYR A 194 6.65 -11.75 14.84
CA TYR A 194 5.89 -12.61 15.75
C TYR A 194 5.01 -13.55 14.93
N ILE A 195 5.29 -14.85 14.91
CA ILE A 195 4.55 -15.86 14.13
C ILE A 195 4.05 -16.96 15.07
N THR A 196 2.81 -17.39 14.86
CA THR A 196 2.06 -18.32 15.73
C THR A 196 1.41 -19.47 14.98
N MET A 197 1.16 -19.29 13.69
CA MET A 197 0.47 -20.22 12.80
C MET A 197 1.48 -21.19 12.17
N LYS A 198 1.71 -22.32 12.84
CA LYS A 198 2.55 -23.41 12.31
C LYS A 198 2.07 -23.82 10.91
N GLN A 199 3.01 -24.01 9.99
CA GLN A 199 2.78 -24.38 8.57
C GLN A 199 2.15 -23.28 7.70
N TYR A 200 1.84 -22.12 8.26
CA TYR A 200 1.26 -20.97 7.56
C TYR A 200 2.07 -19.69 7.82
N GLU A 201 3.34 -19.83 8.20
CA GLU A 201 4.20 -18.73 8.66
C GLU A 201 4.31 -17.62 7.60
N ASP A 202 4.51 -18.00 6.34
CA ASP A 202 4.67 -17.07 5.22
C ASP A 202 3.39 -16.26 4.93
N ILE A 203 2.22 -16.88 5.17
CA ILE A 203 0.91 -16.21 5.03
C ILE A 203 0.64 -15.33 6.25
N GLU A 204 1.00 -15.77 7.45
CA GLU A 204 0.81 -14.98 8.68
C GLU A 204 1.62 -13.69 8.65
N THR A 205 2.88 -13.73 8.19
CA THR A 205 3.66 -12.50 7.97
C THR A 205 2.94 -11.54 7.03
N LEU A 206 2.33 -12.05 5.96
CA LEU A 206 1.55 -11.22 5.03
C LEU A 206 0.29 -10.64 5.69
N TYR A 207 -0.45 -11.42 6.48
CA TYR A 207 -1.59 -10.92 7.26
C TYR A 207 -1.19 -9.81 8.23
N ARG A 208 0.00 -9.92 8.84
CA ARG A 208 0.51 -8.88 9.76
C ARG A 208 0.91 -7.62 9.01
N LEU A 209 1.51 -7.73 7.83
CA LEU A 209 1.72 -6.59 6.94
C LEU A 209 0.39 -5.96 6.53
N GLU A 210 -0.62 -6.78 6.21
CA GLU A 210 -1.97 -6.33 5.87
C GLU A 210 -2.61 -5.56 7.05
N ASP A 211 -2.50 -6.07 8.28
CA ASP A 211 -2.98 -5.38 9.49
C ASP A 211 -2.38 -3.98 9.61
N VAL A 212 -1.06 -3.86 9.43
CA VAL A 212 -0.36 -2.57 9.51
C VAL A 212 -0.88 -1.63 8.42
N ILE A 213 -0.93 -2.08 7.16
CA ILE A 213 -1.38 -1.26 6.02
C ILE A 213 -2.83 -0.79 6.20
N ILE A 214 -3.73 -1.66 6.64
CA ILE A 214 -5.13 -1.32 6.80
C ILE A 214 -5.35 -0.42 8.02
N ASN A 215 -4.73 -0.72 9.17
CA ASN A 215 -4.85 0.15 10.36
C ASN A 215 -4.27 1.54 10.12
N LEU A 216 -3.21 1.66 9.32
CA LEU A 216 -2.72 2.95 8.83
C LEU A 216 -3.77 3.67 8.00
N MET A 217 -4.39 2.98 7.03
CA MET A 217 -5.44 3.58 6.21
C MET A 217 -6.65 4.03 7.04
N ILE A 218 -7.09 3.22 8.01
CA ILE A 218 -8.15 3.58 8.96
C ILE A 218 -7.75 4.85 9.73
N SER A 219 -6.50 4.93 10.20
CA SER A 219 -5.99 6.12 10.91
C SER A 219 -6.06 7.37 10.03
N PHE A 220 -5.72 7.25 8.74
CA PHE A 220 -5.90 8.35 7.78
C PHE A 220 -7.37 8.71 7.60
N ILE A 221 -8.23 7.73 7.33
CA ILE A 221 -9.68 7.96 7.12
C ILE A 221 -10.29 8.72 8.30
N GLN A 222 -9.91 8.35 9.53
CA GLN A 222 -10.51 8.84 10.76
C GLN A 222 -9.84 10.10 11.35
N SER A 223 -8.62 10.48 10.95
CA SER A 223 -7.91 11.65 11.49
C SER A 223 -7.69 12.75 10.45
N PRO A 224 -8.48 13.85 10.51
CA PRO A 224 -8.24 15.06 9.72
C PRO A 224 -6.84 15.65 9.95
N GLU A 225 -6.32 15.57 11.18
CA GLU A 225 -4.99 16.08 11.54
C GLU A 225 -3.92 15.32 10.77
N LEU A 226 -3.98 13.98 10.77
CA LEU A 226 -3.03 13.12 10.06
C LEU A 226 -3.11 13.36 8.54
N LYS A 227 -4.31 13.51 7.98
CA LYS A 227 -4.53 13.88 6.57
C LYS A 227 -3.86 15.22 6.22
N SER A 228 -3.96 16.21 7.10
CA SER A 228 -3.33 17.52 6.89
C SER A 228 -1.80 17.46 7.07
N MET A 229 -1.33 16.65 8.01
CA MET A 229 0.08 16.53 8.35
C MET A 229 0.87 15.90 7.22
N ILE A 230 0.39 14.79 6.66
CA ILE A 230 1.13 13.97 5.70
C ILE A 230 1.46 14.71 4.39
N VAL A 231 0.65 15.71 4.01
CA VAL A 231 0.86 16.48 2.79
C VAL A 231 1.82 17.67 2.96
N ARG A 232 2.22 18.01 4.20
CA ARG A 232 3.17 19.09 4.49
C ARG A 232 4.55 18.80 3.90
N LYS A 233 5.22 19.81 3.35
CA LYS A 233 6.45 19.64 2.58
C LYS A 233 7.57 18.92 3.36
N ASP A 234 7.74 19.27 4.62
CA ASP A 234 8.71 18.64 5.52
C ASP A 234 8.39 17.17 5.76
N MET A 235 7.13 16.83 6.04
CA MET A 235 6.69 15.43 6.18
C MET A 235 6.91 14.62 4.91
N ARG A 236 6.53 15.16 3.74
CA ARG A 236 6.77 14.49 2.46
C ARG A 236 8.26 14.23 2.20
N ASN A 237 9.11 15.21 2.52
CA ASN A 237 10.56 15.10 2.33
C ASN A 237 11.16 14.06 3.30
N ALA A 238 10.68 14.04 4.55
CA ALA A 238 11.09 13.06 5.54
C ALA A 238 10.70 11.64 5.13
N ILE A 239 9.50 11.42 4.60
CA ILE A 239 9.08 10.11 4.09
C ILE A 239 9.90 9.72 2.86
N TYR A 240 10.08 10.65 1.91
CA TYR A 240 10.83 10.38 0.69
C TYR A 240 12.27 9.91 0.96
N SER A 241 12.95 10.47 1.97
CA SER A 241 14.32 10.07 2.31
C SER A 241 14.44 8.68 2.95
N LYS A 242 13.31 8.06 3.33
CA LYS A 242 13.25 6.74 3.96
C LYS A 242 12.80 5.63 3.02
N ILE A 243 12.55 5.93 1.74
CA ILE A 243 12.02 4.96 0.78
C ILE A 243 13.04 4.70 -0.31
N LYS A 244 13.48 3.44 -0.48
CA LYS A 244 14.24 2.99 -1.64
C LYS A 244 13.29 2.77 -2.82
N SER A 245 13.27 3.67 -3.80
CA SER A 245 12.37 3.54 -4.95
C SER A 245 12.80 4.35 -6.17
N ASN A 246 12.09 4.16 -7.28
CA ASN A 246 12.16 5.03 -8.46
C ASN A 246 11.13 6.19 -8.43
N LEU A 247 10.49 6.46 -7.28
CA LEU A 247 9.58 7.60 -7.12
C LEU A 247 10.37 8.91 -7.14
N ARG A 248 9.79 9.95 -7.74
CA ARG A 248 10.33 11.32 -7.66
C ARG A 248 9.50 12.17 -6.70
N PRO A 249 10.01 13.31 -6.22
CA PRO A 249 9.27 14.16 -5.28
C PRO A 249 7.83 14.55 -5.73
N PRO A 250 7.56 14.83 -7.03
CA PRO A 250 6.18 15.03 -7.49
C PRO A 250 5.29 13.79 -7.35
N ASP A 251 5.84 12.58 -7.59
CA ASP A 251 5.11 11.32 -7.47
C ASP A 251 4.75 11.05 -5.99
N ILE A 252 5.68 11.28 -5.05
CA ILE A 252 5.41 11.19 -3.60
C ILE A 252 4.31 12.17 -3.18
N LYS A 253 4.38 13.42 -3.66
CA LYS A 253 3.36 14.42 -3.37
C LYS A 253 1.98 13.96 -3.84
N ALA A 254 1.88 13.35 -5.02
CA ALA A 254 0.62 12.86 -5.55
C ALA A 254 0.08 11.65 -4.77
N ILE A 255 0.93 10.67 -4.43
CA ILE A 255 0.55 9.51 -3.59
C ILE A 255 0.05 9.96 -2.21
N LEU A 256 0.78 10.86 -1.54
CA LEU A 256 0.39 11.36 -0.22
C LEU A 256 -0.90 12.20 -0.28
N LYS A 257 -1.20 12.85 -1.40
CA LYS A 257 -2.49 13.53 -1.62
C LYS A 257 -3.63 12.52 -1.76
N ILE A 258 -3.41 11.40 -2.45
CA ILE A 258 -4.40 10.32 -2.56
C ILE A 258 -4.71 9.74 -1.17
N ILE A 259 -3.68 9.46 -0.38
CA ILE A 259 -3.83 8.97 1.01
C ILE A 259 -4.54 10.01 1.88
N SER A 260 -4.18 11.30 1.77
CA SER A 260 -4.84 12.40 2.51
C SER A 260 -6.33 12.54 2.17
N ASN A 261 -6.72 12.22 0.94
CA ASN A 261 -8.12 12.26 0.49
C ASN A 261 -8.86 10.93 0.67
N SER A 262 -8.30 9.98 1.43
CA SER A 262 -8.87 8.65 1.54
C SER A 262 -10.21 8.61 2.28
N ASN A 263 -11.03 7.64 1.90
CA ASN A 263 -12.26 7.23 2.59
C ASN A 263 -12.32 5.69 2.67
N GLU A 264 -13.43 5.15 3.18
CA GLU A 264 -13.65 3.72 3.36
C GLU A 264 -13.57 2.87 2.08
N LYS A 265 -13.64 3.50 0.90
CA LYS A 265 -13.52 2.84 -0.42
C LYS A 265 -12.16 3.05 -1.09
N SER A 266 -11.25 3.79 -0.44
CA SER A 266 -9.96 4.18 -1.03
C SER A 266 -8.93 3.07 -1.05
N LEU A 267 -9.07 2.03 -0.22
CA LEU A 267 -8.12 0.93 -0.17
C LEU A 267 -8.84 -0.41 -0.29
N ILE A 268 -8.35 -1.24 -1.19
CA ILE A 268 -8.78 -2.61 -1.38
C ILE A 268 -7.54 -3.47 -1.25
N VAL A 269 -7.58 -4.43 -0.33
CA VAL A 269 -6.51 -5.40 -0.16
C VAL A 269 -7.06 -6.79 -0.41
N GLN A 270 -6.39 -7.50 -1.32
CA GLN A 270 -6.62 -8.90 -1.63
C GLN A 270 -5.31 -9.66 -1.45
N ASN A 271 -5.37 -10.97 -1.34
CA ASN A 271 -4.19 -11.82 -1.47
C ASN A 271 -4.25 -12.57 -2.80
N ILE A 272 -3.08 -13.00 -3.27
CA ILE A 272 -2.99 -13.79 -4.48
C ILE A 272 -3.85 -15.05 -4.39
N ASP A 273 -4.68 -15.27 -5.41
CA ASP A 273 -5.44 -16.51 -5.54
C ASP A 273 -4.53 -17.62 -6.07
N GLY A 274 -4.35 -18.67 -5.27
CA GLY A 274 -3.46 -19.76 -5.61
C GLY A 274 -3.76 -21.05 -4.86
N ARG A 275 -3.16 -22.14 -5.33
CA ARG A 275 -3.14 -23.42 -4.62
C ARG A 275 -1.81 -23.59 -3.92
N VAL A 276 -1.88 -23.98 -2.66
CA VAL A 276 -0.70 -24.42 -1.90
C VAL A 276 -0.34 -25.82 -2.36
N ASP A 277 0.92 -26.05 -2.74
CA ASP A 277 1.44 -27.39 -3.04
C ASP A 277 2.03 -28.08 -1.79
N ASP A 278 2.52 -29.31 -1.95
CA ASP A 278 3.06 -30.12 -0.85
C ASP A 278 4.31 -29.51 -0.20
N ASN A 279 4.98 -28.58 -0.90
CA ASN A 279 6.14 -27.84 -0.38
C ASN A 279 5.74 -26.51 0.26
N GLY A 280 4.44 -26.23 0.37
CA GLY A 280 3.91 -24.98 0.91
C GLY A 280 4.04 -23.80 -0.04
N ILE A 281 4.32 -24.00 -1.33
CA ILE A 281 4.43 -22.91 -2.32
C ILE A 281 3.03 -22.56 -2.82
N ILE A 282 2.73 -21.25 -2.88
CA ILE A 282 1.45 -20.76 -3.41
C ILE A 282 1.58 -20.60 -4.92
N ASN A 283 1.00 -21.53 -5.65
CA ASN A 283 1.01 -21.55 -7.11
C ASN A 283 -0.25 -20.87 -7.66
N PRO A 284 -0.10 -19.77 -8.43
CA PRO A 284 -1.24 -19.09 -9.03
C PRO A 284 -2.04 -20.02 -9.95
N LEU A 285 -3.37 -19.95 -9.85
CA LEU A 285 -4.26 -20.83 -10.60
C LEU A 285 -4.10 -20.65 -12.13
N LEU A 286 -4.41 -21.73 -12.87
CA LEU A 286 -4.46 -21.74 -14.34
C LEU A 286 -3.17 -21.19 -14.99
N GLY A 287 -2.00 -21.59 -14.48
CA GLY A 287 -0.70 -21.13 -15.00
C GLY A 287 -0.48 -19.62 -14.85
N GLY A 288 -1.09 -19.01 -13.83
CA GLY A 288 -1.03 -17.58 -13.55
C GLY A 288 -2.00 -16.70 -14.35
N SER A 289 -2.79 -17.26 -15.27
CA SER A 289 -3.83 -16.48 -15.96
C SER A 289 -4.92 -15.97 -15.01
N ALA A 290 -5.21 -16.72 -13.93
CA ALA A 290 -6.12 -16.27 -12.88
C ALA A 290 -5.60 -15.01 -12.18
N PHE A 291 -4.30 -14.92 -11.91
CA PHE A 291 -3.71 -13.75 -11.27
C PHE A 291 -3.66 -12.53 -12.21
N VAL A 292 -3.43 -12.74 -13.51
CA VAL A 292 -3.60 -11.67 -14.52
C VAL A 292 -5.03 -11.12 -14.49
N LYS A 293 -6.03 -12.01 -14.49
CA LYS A 293 -7.45 -11.61 -14.41
C LYS A 293 -7.76 -10.90 -13.08
N GLN A 294 -7.26 -11.40 -11.95
CA GLN A 294 -7.43 -10.76 -10.64
C GLN A 294 -6.90 -9.31 -10.64
N MET A 295 -5.73 -9.08 -11.24
CA MET A 295 -5.16 -7.74 -11.39
C MET A 295 -5.99 -6.84 -12.32
N GLU A 296 -6.61 -7.39 -13.37
CA GLU A 296 -7.51 -6.67 -14.26
C GLU A 296 -8.82 -6.27 -13.57
N ASP A 297 -9.46 -7.20 -12.87
CA ASP A 297 -10.68 -6.97 -12.10
C ASP A 297 -10.44 -5.91 -11.01
N LEU A 298 -9.30 -5.98 -10.32
CA LEU A 298 -8.89 -4.96 -9.35
C LEU A 298 -8.64 -3.60 -9.99
N SER A 299 -8.00 -3.56 -11.17
CA SER A 299 -7.77 -2.32 -11.93
C SER A 299 -9.07 -1.64 -12.32
N LEU A 300 -10.04 -2.41 -12.83
CA LEU A 300 -11.37 -1.91 -13.18
C LEU A 300 -12.11 -1.35 -11.95
N TYR A 301 -12.02 -2.04 -10.80
CA TYR A 301 -12.65 -1.61 -9.56
C TYR A 301 -12.06 -0.31 -9.00
N VAL A 302 -10.73 -0.22 -8.99
CA VAL A 302 -10.00 0.98 -8.54
C VAL A 302 -10.25 2.16 -9.47
N GLY A 303 -10.36 1.91 -10.77
CA GLY A 303 -10.70 2.89 -11.80
C GLY A 303 -12.18 3.28 -11.86
N LEU A 304 -13.08 2.66 -11.08
CA LEU A 304 -14.53 2.86 -11.21
C LEU A 304 -15.07 2.65 -12.64
N LYS A 305 -14.43 1.75 -13.39
CA LYS A 305 -14.76 1.45 -14.80
C LYS A 305 -15.82 0.36 -14.94
N THR A 306 -16.37 -0.10 -13.82
CA THR A 306 -17.45 -1.09 -13.76
C THR A 306 -18.57 -0.60 -12.86
N GLU A 307 -19.81 -0.87 -13.28
CA GLU A 307 -20.99 -0.76 -12.42
C GLU A 307 -21.00 -1.95 -11.46
N ARG A 308 -20.19 -1.90 -10.41
CA ARG A 308 -20.41 -2.85 -9.30
C ARG A 308 -21.74 -2.47 -8.65
N SER A 309 -22.57 -3.46 -8.35
CA SER A 309 -23.70 -3.28 -7.43
C SER A 309 -23.21 -2.61 -6.16
N GLU A 310 -23.90 -1.57 -5.70
CA GLU A 310 -23.65 -0.99 -4.38
C GLU A 310 -23.61 -2.12 -3.34
N LEU A 311 -22.62 -2.09 -2.45
CA LEU A 311 -22.52 -3.08 -1.38
C LEU A 311 -23.78 -3.01 -0.52
N ASN A 312 -24.40 -4.16 -0.32
CA ASN A 312 -25.57 -4.30 0.53
C ASN A 312 -25.16 -4.86 1.89
N ASN A 313 -26.02 -4.68 2.90
CA ASN A 313 -25.76 -5.23 4.23
C ASN A 313 -25.58 -6.76 4.19
N GLU A 314 -26.24 -7.45 3.25
CA GLU A 314 -26.16 -8.91 3.08
C GLU A 314 -24.75 -9.38 2.66
N ASP A 315 -23.93 -8.50 2.09
CA ASP A 315 -22.53 -8.79 1.72
C ASP A 315 -21.60 -8.86 2.95
N VAL A 316 -22.10 -8.46 4.13
CA VAL A 316 -21.35 -8.41 5.39
C VAL A 316 -21.65 -9.64 6.24
N SER A 317 -20.71 -10.59 6.27
CA SER A 317 -20.73 -11.75 7.15
C SER A 317 -20.15 -11.38 8.51
N LEU A 318 -21.03 -11.27 9.51
CA LEU A 318 -20.72 -10.66 10.80
C LEU A 318 -20.74 -11.69 11.95
N ILE A 319 -19.69 -11.67 12.76
CA ILE A 319 -19.65 -12.34 14.08
C ILE A 319 -19.87 -11.29 15.17
N ILE A 320 -20.65 -11.60 16.20
CA ILE A 320 -20.90 -10.68 17.32
C ILE A 320 -20.47 -11.31 18.65
N LEU A 321 -19.53 -10.67 19.34
CA LEU A 321 -18.97 -11.17 20.59
C LEU A 321 -19.32 -10.24 21.75
N ASN A 322 -19.74 -10.82 22.87
CA ASN A 322 -20.05 -10.11 24.10
C ASN A 322 -18.80 -10.01 24.98
N GLY A 323 -18.23 -8.81 25.11
CA GLY A 323 -17.15 -8.52 26.05
C GLY A 323 -17.63 -7.89 27.35
N THR A 324 -18.87 -8.15 27.78
CA THR A 324 -19.47 -7.58 29.01
C THR A 324 -20.04 -8.67 29.91
N ASP A 325 -20.61 -8.28 31.06
CA ASP A 325 -21.36 -9.18 31.94
C ASP A 325 -22.86 -9.27 31.61
N VAL A 326 -23.33 -8.54 30.60
CA VAL A 326 -24.75 -8.51 30.24
C VAL A 326 -25.12 -9.78 29.50
N SER A 327 -25.84 -10.67 30.16
CA SER A 327 -26.30 -11.93 29.56
C SER A 327 -27.19 -11.70 28.34
N GLY A 328 -26.97 -12.52 27.30
CA GLY A 328 -27.73 -12.47 26.05
C GLY A 328 -27.49 -11.24 25.19
N LEU A 329 -26.53 -10.36 25.52
CA LEU A 329 -26.30 -9.14 24.76
C LEU A 329 -25.95 -9.44 23.29
N ALA A 330 -24.94 -10.28 23.03
CA ALA A 330 -24.54 -10.61 21.66
C ALA A 330 -25.67 -11.25 20.83
N ASP A 331 -26.50 -12.11 21.43
CA ASP A 331 -27.66 -12.71 20.77
C ASP A 331 -28.70 -11.66 20.36
N ARG A 332 -29.06 -10.74 21.28
CA ARG A 332 -29.98 -9.63 20.98
C ARG A 332 -29.48 -8.76 19.84
N ILE A 333 -28.19 -8.40 19.86
CA ILE A 333 -27.59 -7.58 18.80
C ILE A 333 -27.51 -8.38 17.49
N ASN A 334 -27.21 -9.67 17.55
CA ASN A 334 -27.17 -10.56 16.39
C ASN A 334 -28.53 -10.64 15.68
N ILE A 335 -29.63 -10.80 16.44
CA ILE A 335 -30.99 -10.71 15.92
C ILE A 335 -31.26 -9.35 15.25
N ARG A 336 -30.86 -8.24 15.88
CA ARG A 336 -31.03 -6.90 15.29
C ARG A 336 -30.27 -6.74 13.98
N MET A 337 -29.01 -7.16 13.94
CA MET A 337 -28.19 -7.03 12.74
C MET A 337 -28.78 -7.84 11.58
N ARG A 338 -29.34 -9.03 11.84
CA ARG A 338 -30.11 -9.77 10.82
C ARG A 338 -31.34 -9.01 10.32
N TYR A 339 -32.12 -8.39 11.21
CA TYR A 339 -33.25 -7.53 10.80
C TYR A 339 -32.81 -6.32 9.96
N ARG A 340 -31.56 -5.87 10.12
CA ARG A 340 -30.95 -4.82 9.31
C ARG A 340 -30.36 -5.32 7.99
N GLY A 341 -30.48 -6.61 7.69
CA GLY A 341 -30.01 -7.23 6.46
C GLY A 341 -28.55 -7.69 6.50
N PHE A 342 -27.87 -7.64 7.65
CA PHE A 342 -26.52 -8.20 7.76
C PHE A 342 -26.57 -9.73 7.83
N ALA A 343 -25.61 -10.41 7.20
CA ALA A 343 -25.41 -11.85 7.34
C ALA A 343 -24.75 -12.18 8.71
N ALA A 344 -25.45 -11.87 9.80
CA ALA A 344 -25.00 -12.10 11.17
C ALA A 344 -25.34 -13.52 11.63
N GLY A 345 -24.45 -14.47 11.29
CA GLY A 345 -24.64 -15.90 11.54
C GLY A 345 -24.20 -16.37 12.92
N GLU A 346 -23.06 -15.88 13.41
CA GLU A 346 -22.43 -16.37 14.64
C GLU A 346 -22.42 -15.31 15.74
N TYR A 347 -22.56 -15.74 16.99
CA TYR A 347 -22.42 -14.90 18.16
C TYR A 347 -21.84 -15.69 19.34
N GLY A 348 -21.21 -14.99 20.28
CA GLY A 348 -20.55 -15.63 21.42
C GLY A 348 -20.08 -14.66 22.48
N ASN A 349 -19.20 -15.13 23.36
CA ASN A 349 -18.52 -14.28 24.34
C ASN A 349 -17.09 -14.00 23.88
N PHE A 350 -16.64 -12.76 24.09
CA PHE A 350 -15.23 -12.41 23.92
C PHE A 350 -14.46 -12.92 25.16
N PRO A 351 -13.21 -13.44 25.02
CA PRO A 351 -12.46 -14.04 26.12
C PRO A 351 -12.11 -13.08 27.26
N ALA A 352 -12.23 -11.77 27.03
CA ALA A 352 -12.00 -10.75 28.04
C ALA A 352 -13.18 -9.77 28.16
N LYS A 353 -13.21 -9.04 29.27
CA LYS A 353 -14.12 -7.92 29.44
C LYS A 353 -13.52 -6.68 28.79
N VAL A 354 -14.31 -5.94 28.04
CA VAL A 354 -13.86 -4.73 27.33
C VAL A 354 -14.81 -3.58 27.62
N TYR A 355 -14.24 -2.41 27.90
CA TYR A 355 -15.02 -1.20 28.13
C TYR A 355 -15.55 -0.61 26.83
N ASN A 356 -14.77 -0.71 25.76
CA ASN A 356 -15.11 -0.12 24.48
C ASN A 356 -15.51 -1.16 23.46
N SER A 357 -16.63 -0.91 22.81
CA SER A 357 -17.10 -1.66 21.66
C SER A 357 -16.21 -1.34 20.46
N ILE A 358 -15.85 -2.38 19.71
CA ILE A 358 -14.94 -2.28 18.58
C ILE A 358 -15.41 -3.14 17.42
N ILE A 359 -14.90 -2.85 16.23
CA ILE A 359 -15.08 -3.66 15.03
C ILE A 359 -13.72 -4.12 14.52
N LEU A 360 -13.60 -5.41 14.24
CA LEU A 360 -12.41 -6.00 13.64
C LEU A 360 -12.66 -6.37 12.19
N ILE A 361 -11.73 -6.00 11.31
CA ILE A 361 -11.71 -6.35 9.89
C ILE A 361 -10.91 -7.65 9.73
N ARG A 362 -11.51 -8.70 9.16
CA ARG A 362 -10.87 -10.03 9.02
C ARG A 362 -10.24 -10.32 7.66
N ASN A 363 -10.81 -9.78 6.59
CA ASN A 363 -10.47 -10.18 5.22
C ASN A 363 -10.06 -9.01 4.30
N GLY A 364 -9.66 -7.90 4.90
CA GLY A 364 -9.25 -6.70 4.17
C GLY A 364 -10.37 -5.79 3.67
N GLU A 365 -11.64 -6.14 3.88
CA GLU A 365 -12.79 -5.37 3.39
C GLU A 365 -13.17 -4.22 4.33
N ILE A 366 -12.49 -3.07 4.14
CA ILE A 366 -12.67 -1.86 4.94
C ILE A 366 -14.10 -1.33 4.89
N GLU A 367 -14.64 -1.15 3.69
CA GLU A 367 -15.99 -0.59 3.46
C GLU A 367 -17.07 -1.34 4.24
N LYS A 368 -17.02 -2.68 4.25
CA LYS A 368 -17.98 -3.54 4.97
C LYS A 368 -17.93 -3.34 6.47
N SER A 369 -16.74 -3.16 7.04
CA SER A 369 -16.58 -2.91 8.47
C SER A 369 -17.08 -1.52 8.86
N PHE A 370 -16.94 -0.53 7.98
CA PHE A 370 -17.54 0.79 8.18
C PHE A 370 -19.08 0.78 8.10
N MET A 371 -19.69 -0.12 7.31
CA MET A 371 -21.14 -0.32 7.33
C MET A 371 -21.64 -0.79 8.70
N VAL A 372 -20.94 -1.75 9.31
CA VAL A 372 -21.24 -2.22 10.68
C VAL A 372 -21.03 -1.09 11.69
N ALA A 373 -19.95 -0.31 11.54
CA ALA A 373 -19.61 0.81 12.41
C ALA A 373 -20.70 1.88 12.42
N ASN A 374 -21.21 2.23 11.25
CA ASN A 374 -22.29 3.20 11.08
C ASN A 374 -23.61 2.69 11.69
N GLU A 375 -23.98 1.43 11.43
CA GLU A 375 -25.19 0.82 12.00
C GLU A 375 -25.12 0.76 13.54
N CYS A 376 -23.96 0.41 14.09
CA CYS A 376 -23.77 0.24 15.54
C CYS A 376 -23.34 1.51 16.28
N ARG A 377 -23.06 2.62 15.57
CA ARG A 377 -22.52 3.87 16.11
C ARG A 377 -21.19 3.69 16.85
N ILE A 378 -20.30 2.86 16.29
CA ILE A 378 -18.98 2.57 16.85
C ILE A 378 -17.91 3.22 15.98
N SER A 379 -17.01 3.99 16.58
CA SER A 379 -15.91 4.64 15.87
C SER A 379 -14.59 3.84 15.87
N ARG A 380 -14.48 2.84 16.74
CA ARG A 380 -13.26 2.04 16.93
C ARG A 380 -13.24 0.86 15.98
N ILE A 381 -12.43 0.96 14.94
CA ILE A 381 -12.31 -0.03 13.87
C ILE A 381 -10.83 -0.38 13.75
N TYR A 382 -10.49 -1.66 13.73
CA TYR A 382 -9.12 -2.12 13.55
C TYR A 382 -9.07 -3.31 12.61
N ALA A 383 -8.00 -3.44 11.83
CA ALA A 383 -7.72 -4.67 11.12
C ALA A 383 -7.04 -5.69 12.02
N LYS A 384 -7.53 -6.92 11.94
CA LYS A 384 -6.89 -8.10 12.49
C LYS A 384 -7.20 -9.28 11.56
N THR A 385 -6.36 -9.40 10.56
CA THR A 385 -6.53 -10.19 9.35
C THR A 385 -6.40 -11.66 9.67
N ASP A 386 -7.42 -12.42 9.29
CA ASP A 386 -7.38 -13.87 9.25
C ASP A 386 -8.35 -14.35 8.16
N ARG A 387 -7.82 -14.48 6.94
CA ARG A 387 -8.62 -14.87 5.77
C ARG A 387 -9.02 -16.35 5.74
N ARG A 388 -8.65 -17.13 6.78
CA ARG A 388 -9.14 -18.50 6.97
C ARG A 388 -10.56 -18.52 7.54
N LEU A 389 -10.93 -17.45 8.23
CA LEU A 389 -12.29 -17.26 8.73
C LEU A 389 -13.18 -16.77 7.59
N LEU A 390 -14.41 -17.30 7.50
CA LEU A 390 -15.35 -16.95 6.44
C LEU A 390 -16.03 -15.60 6.67
N ASN A 391 -15.97 -15.07 7.89
CA ASN A 391 -16.53 -13.77 8.23
C ASN A 391 -15.62 -12.63 7.78
N ASN A 392 -16.21 -11.49 7.44
CA ASN A 392 -15.45 -10.31 7.02
C ASN A 392 -15.33 -9.26 8.13
N ALA A 393 -16.27 -9.24 9.08
CA ALA A 393 -16.24 -8.36 10.24
C ALA A 393 -16.53 -9.12 11.55
N VAL A 394 -15.97 -8.63 12.65
CA VAL A 394 -16.32 -9.03 14.03
C VAL A 394 -16.71 -7.79 14.81
N LEU A 395 -17.89 -7.78 15.41
CA LEU A 395 -18.33 -6.76 16.36
C LEU A 395 -18.09 -7.29 17.78
N ILE A 396 -17.21 -6.65 18.53
CA ILE A 396 -17.01 -6.93 19.96
C ILE A 396 -17.75 -5.84 20.75
N LEU A 397 -18.72 -6.24 21.55
CA LEU A 397 -19.56 -5.35 22.35
C LEU A 397 -18.89 -5.11 23.70
N GLY A 398 -18.63 -3.83 24.03
CA GLY A 398 -18.11 -3.40 25.32
C GLY A 398 -19.16 -2.71 26.18
N TYR A 399 -18.79 -2.34 27.41
CA TYR A 399 -19.69 -1.67 28.36
C TYR A 399 -20.21 -0.31 27.86
N ASP A 400 -19.55 0.33 26.89
CA ASP A 400 -20.00 1.56 26.25
C ASP A 400 -21.10 1.37 25.19
N TYR A 401 -21.50 0.12 24.89
CA TYR A 401 -22.54 -0.12 23.90
C TYR A 401 -23.88 0.48 24.37
N TYR A 402 -24.52 1.26 23.49
CA TYR A 402 -25.63 2.15 23.85
C TYR A 402 -26.87 1.47 24.47
N GLU A 403 -27.00 0.15 24.35
CA GLU A 403 -28.12 -0.62 24.92
C GLU A 403 -27.84 -1.29 26.26
N ILE A 404 -26.65 -1.08 26.81
CA ILE A 404 -26.33 -1.52 28.17
C ILE A 404 -26.87 -0.50 29.20
N GLN A 405 -27.28 0.68 28.76
CA GLN A 405 -27.86 1.73 29.60
C GLN A 405 -29.32 1.45 29.97
#